data_AF-A0A2X2VJU0-F1
#
_entry.id   AF-A0A2X2VJU0-F1
#
_cell.length_a   1.000
_cell.length_b   1.000
_cell.length_c   1.000
_cell.angle_alpha   90.00
_cell.angle_beta   90.00
_cell.angle_gamma   90.00
#
_symmetry.space_group_name_H-M   'P 1'
#
loop_
_entity.id
_entity.type
_entity.pdbx_description
1 polymer ?
#
loop_
_entity_poly.entity_id
_entity_poly.type
_entity_poly.pdbx_seq_one_letter_code
_entity_poly.pdbx_strand_id
1 'polypeptide(L)' 'MLTVTMIRKGDNSGYRLYITPEMEGYPEEENQAAAYMNKIIEKEIMRAPEQYLWIHRRFKTRPLGEASLYV' A
#
# COMPACT_ATOMS: atom_id res chain seq x y z
N MET A 1 1.66 -13.94 -7.24
CA MET A 1 2.30 -12.58 -7.20
C MET A 1 2.97 -12.36 -5.84
N LEU A 2 4.16 -11.75 -5.78
CA LEU A 2 4.88 -11.45 -4.53
C LEU A 2 4.81 -9.96 -4.20
N THR A 3 4.88 -9.61 -2.91
CA THR A 3 5.18 -8.23 -2.49
C THR A 3 6.61 -8.10 -2.02
N VAL A 4 7.20 -6.95 -2.30
CA VAL A 4 8.52 -6.57 -1.82
C VAL A 4 8.40 -5.20 -1.17
N THR A 5 8.76 -5.12 0.11
CA THR A 5 8.81 -3.88 0.87
C THR A 5 10.23 -3.65 1.39
N MET A 6 10.74 -2.44 1.19
CA MET A 6 12.10 -2.08 1.56
C MET A 6 12.06 -1.01 2.65
N ILE A 7 12.56 -1.33 3.84
CA ILE A 7 12.57 -0.41 4.99
C ILE A 7 13.98 0.09 5.23
N ARG A 8 14.18 1.41 5.22
CA ARG A 8 15.48 2.02 5.51
C ARG A 8 15.90 1.75 6.95
N LYS A 9 17.15 1.33 7.16
CA LYS A 9 17.70 1.15 8.50
C LYS A 9 17.98 2.51 9.14
N GLY A 10 17.68 2.66 10.43
CA GLY A 10 17.86 3.91 11.17
C GLY A 10 19.31 4.40 11.28
N ASP A 11 20.28 3.49 11.11
CA ASP A 11 21.72 3.78 11.13
C ASP A 11 22.30 4.21 9.77
N ASN A 12 21.45 4.39 8.75
CA ASN A 12 21.84 4.71 7.38
C ASN A 12 22.68 3.63 6.66
N SER A 13 22.84 2.43 7.22
CA SER A 13 23.68 1.35 6.64
C SER A 13 23.04 0.64 5.43
N GLY A 14 21.82 1.03 5.05
CA GLY A 14 21.09 0.48 3.91
C GLY A 14 19.64 0.17 4.25
N TYR A 15 19.12 -0.93 3.71
CA TYR A 15 17.72 -1.31 3.83
C TYR A 15 17.53 -2.74 4.32
N ARG A 16 16.36 -3.02 4.88
CA ARG A 16 15.85 -4.38 5.14
C ARG A 16 14.75 -4.67 4.12
N LEU A 17 14.92 -5.76 3.38
CA LEU A 17 13.94 -6.25 2.42
C LEU A 17 12.98 -7.23 3.11
N TYR A 18 11.69 -7.02 2.90
CA TYR A 18 10.62 -7.94 3.26
C TYR A 18 10.04 -8.48 1.95
N ILE A 19 10.26 -9.76 1.70
CA ILE A 19 9.68 -10.48 0.57
C ILE A 19 8.62 -11.39 1.15
N THR A 20 7.35 -11.18 0.79
CA THR A 20 6.27 -12.01 1.31
C THR A 20 6.14 -13.31 0.52
N PRO A 21 5.49 -14.34 1.09
CA PRO A 21 5.02 -15.47 0.30
C PRO A 21 4.17 -15.03 -0.89
N GLU A 22 3.99 -15.95 -1.83
CA GLU A 22 3.08 -15.76 -2.94
C GLU A 22 1.65 -15.50 -2.43
N MET A 23 1.00 -14.51 -3.02
CA MET A 23 -0.42 -14.27 -2.80
C MET A 23 -1.25 -15.43 -3.35
N GLU A 24 -2.16 -15.91 -2.52
CA GLU A 24 -3.13 -16.94 -2.87
C GLU A 24 -4.55 -16.34 -2.96
N GLY A 25 -5.43 -16.96 -3.75
CA GLY A 25 -6.84 -16.58 -3.80
C GLY A 25 -7.12 -15.19 -4.37
N TYR A 26 -6.33 -14.74 -5.35
CA TYR A 26 -6.58 -13.48 -6.05
C TYR A 26 -7.95 -13.53 -6.78
N PRO A 27 -8.90 -12.62 -6.50
CA PRO A 27 -10.24 -12.67 -7.09
C PRO A 27 -10.25 -12.42 -8.61
N GLU A 28 -11.21 -13.02 -9.31
CA GLU A 28 -11.45 -12.76 -10.75
C GLU A 28 -12.29 -11.49 -10.98
N GLU A 29 -13.24 -11.21 -10.10
CA GLU A 29 -14.09 -10.02 -10.16
C GLU A 29 -13.30 -8.75 -9.87
N GLU A 30 -13.34 -7.79 -10.81
CA GLU A 30 -12.46 -6.60 -10.82
C GLU A 30 -12.55 -5.80 -9.51
N ASN A 31 -13.75 -5.54 -9.02
CA ASN A 31 -13.95 -4.77 -7.78
C ASN A 31 -13.39 -5.50 -6.55
N GLN A 32 -13.53 -6.83 -6.52
CA GLN A 32 -13.01 -7.65 -5.42
C GLN A 32 -11.48 -7.73 -5.49
N ALA A 33 -10.92 -7.86 -6.70
CA ALA A 33 -9.50 -7.86 -6.94
C ALA A 33 -8.84 -6.53 -6.53
N ALA A 34 -9.48 -5.39 -6.85
CA ALA A 34 -9.04 -4.08 -6.42
C ALA A 34 -9.08 -3.93 -4.88
N ALA A 35 -10.15 -4.39 -4.23
CA ALA A 35 -10.26 -4.39 -2.77
C ALA A 35 -9.19 -5.28 -2.10
N TYR A 36 -8.95 -6.47 -2.66
CA TYR A 36 -7.92 -7.40 -2.20
C TYR A 36 -6.52 -6.76 -2.26
N MET A 37 -6.18 -6.14 -3.39
CA MET A 37 -4.89 -5.45 -3.55
C MET A 37 -4.74 -4.25 -2.60
N ASN A 38 -5.81 -3.48 -2.38
CA ASN A 38 -5.77 -2.38 -1.42
C ASN A 38 -5.45 -2.87 -0.01
N LYS A 39 -5.98 -4.03 0.43
CA LYS A 39 -5.65 -4.63 1.73
C LYS A 39 -4.20 -5.06 1.85
N ILE A 40 -3.62 -5.58 0.77
CA ILE A 40 -2.20 -5.91 0.74
C ILE A 40 -1.34 -4.64 0.84
N ILE A 41 -1.69 -3.60 0.08
CA ILE A 41 -0.99 -2.31 0.12
C ILE A 41 -1.07 -1.71 1.53
N GLU A 42 -2.24 -1.70 2.17
CA GLU A 42 -2.42 -1.25 3.56
C GLU A 42 -1.45 -1.99 4.49
N LYS A 43 -1.41 -3.32 4.43
CA LYS A 43 -0.51 -4.15 5.26
C LYS A 43 0.96 -3.81 5.07
N GLU A 44 1.40 -3.63 3.83
CA GLU A 44 2.80 -3.34 3.51
C GLU A 44 3.21 -1.91 3.90
N ILE A 45 2.32 -0.92 3.74
CA ILE A 45 2.51 0.45 4.24
C ILE A 45 2.72 0.47 5.76
N MET A 46 1.95 -0.34 6.49
CA MET A 46 2.02 -0.36 7.95
C MET A 46 3.36 -0.85 8.50
N ARG A 47 4.25 -1.41 7.68
CA ARG A 47 5.60 -1.77 8.13
C ARG A 47 6.49 -0.55 8.39
N ALA A 48 6.32 0.52 7.63
CA ALA A 48 7.05 1.78 7.74
C ALA A 48 6.20 2.93 7.17
N PRO A 49 5.13 3.36 7.86
CA PRO A 49 4.20 4.36 7.36
C PRO A 49 4.90 5.66 6.95
N GLU A 50 5.93 6.05 7.67
CA GLU A 50 6.74 7.24 7.40
C GLU A 50 7.50 7.20 6.06
N GLN A 51 7.67 6.01 5.46
CA GLN A 51 8.33 5.82 4.17
C GLN A 51 7.36 5.79 3.00
N TYR A 52 6.05 5.78 3.26
CA TYR A 52 5.06 5.85 2.20
C TYR A 52 4.99 7.27 1.60
N LEU A 53 4.78 7.35 0.29
CA LEU A 53 4.73 8.61 -0.45
C LEU A 53 3.38 9.34 -0.21
N TRP A 54 3.15 9.84 1.01
CA TRP A 54 1.90 10.50 1.42
C TRP A 54 1.56 11.77 0.62
N ILE A 55 2.54 12.37 -0.05
CA ILE A 55 2.31 13.50 -0.96
C ILE A 55 1.43 13.12 -2.17
N HIS A 56 1.38 11.83 -2.53
CA HIS A 56 0.50 11.37 -3.60
C HIS A 56 -0.97 11.47 -3.14
N ARG A 57 -1.77 12.26 -3.88
CA ARG A 57 -3.20 12.46 -3.61
C ARG A 57 -4.06 11.26 -4.02
N ARG A 58 -3.83 10.10 -3.40
CA ARG A 58 -4.47 8.81 -3.72
C ARG A 58 -5.99 8.85 -3.58
N PHE A 59 -6.52 9.63 -2.65
CA PHE A 59 -7.94 9.74 -2.32
C PHE A 59 -8.63 10.97 -2.93
N LYS A 60 -8.10 11.50 -4.05
CA LYS A 60 -8.64 12.71 -4.69
C LYS A 60 -10.03 12.48 -5.28
N THR A 61 -10.28 11.27 -5.77
CA THR A 61 -11.60 10.83 -6.21
C THR A 61 -12.38 10.38 -4.99
N ARG A 62 -13.55 10.97 -4.76
CA ARG A 62 -14.43 10.69 -3.62
C ARG A 62 -15.84 10.32 -4.11
N PRO A 63 -16.64 9.60 -3.31
CA PRO A 63 -18.07 9.46 -3.56
C PRO A 63 -18.77 10.81 -3.69
N LEU A 64 -19.89 10.83 -4.38
CA LEU A 64 -20.67 12.04 -4.60
C LEU A 64 -21.12 12.64 -3.26
N GLY A 65 -20.85 13.94 -3.07
CA GLY A 65 -21.21 14.68 -1.85
C GLY A 65 -20.16 14.69 -0.75
N GLU A 66 -19.06 13.94 -0.89
CA GLU A 66 -17.99 13.94 0.10
C GLU A 66 -16.97 15.07 -0.11
N ALA A 67 -16.51 15.66 0.99
CA ALA A 67 -15.48 16.69 0.96
C ALA A 67 -14.10 16.14 0.56
N SER A 68 -13.27 17.01 -0.03
CA SER A 68 -11.87 16.70 -0.30
C SER A 68 -11.10 16.44 1.00
N LEU A 69 -10.26 15.41 1.01
CA LEU A 69 -9.29 15.17 2.10
C LEU A 69 -8.03 16.02 1.97
N TYR A 70 -7.89 16.77 0.87
CA TYR A 70 -6.78 17.65 0.59
C TYR A 70 -7.25 19.09 0.67
N VAL A 71 -6.55 19.88 1.47
CA VAL A 71 -6.66 21.35 1.54
C VAL A 71 -5.83 21.98 0.43
#